data_AF-A0A9P9CEF3-F1
#
_entry.id   AF-A0A9P9CEF3-F1
#
_cell.length_a   1.000
_cell.length_b   1.000
_cell.length_c   1.000
_cell.angle_alpha   90.00
_cell.angle_beta   90.00
_cell.angle_gamma   90.00
#
_symmetry.space_group_name_H-M   'P 1'
#
loop_
_entity.id
_entity.type
_entity.pdbx_description
1 polymer ?
#
loop_
_entity_poly.entity_id
_entity_poly.type
_entity_poly.pdbx_seq_one_letter_code
_entity_poly.pdbx_strand_id
1 'polypeptide(L)'
;DIHMLHTFAMRHELGLTERQYTKMSRFQHTAPNPPTKRTCRRLACLSDVNAVKYDCCINSCCCFTGSYAGSQTCPICDEPRFGPQGHARQSFSYLPFTAWLLALFAHRQQSQDMRYRAEQPDRGGSEFNDYTDGSHYRRLRTQHVFIEGHGKSYLFFSKDTDVALALSADGFNPFKKKR
;
A
#
# COMPACT_ATOMS: atom_id res chain seq x y z
N ASP A 1 -20.95 -6.89 -15.15
CA ASP A 1 -20.02 -6.35 -14.15
C ASP A 1 -19.33 -7.47 -13.36
N ILE A 2 -20.07 -8.32 -12.64
CA ILE A 2 -19.49 -9.42 -11.84
C ILE A 2 -18.67 -10.46 -12.65
N HIS A 3 -19.11 -10.79 -13.87
CA HIS A 3 -18.39 -11.74 -14.73
C HIS A 3 -16.96 -11.27 -15.10
N MET A 4 -16.76 -9.96 -15.24
CA MET A 4 -15.43 -9.37 -15.44
C MET A 4 -14.53 -9.59 -14.22
N LEU A 5 -15.08 -9.43 -13.01
CA LEU A 5 -14.34 -9.62 -11.77
C LEU A 5 -13.94 -11.08 -11.58
N HIS A 6 -14.85 -12.02 -11.86
CA HIS A 6 -14.58 -13.46 -11.76
C HIS A 6 -13.50 -13.91 -12.76
N THR A 7 -13.59 -13.47 -14.02
CA THR A 7 -12.59 -13.81 -15.04
C THR A 7 -11.22 -13.20 -14.70
N PHE A 8 -11.19 -12.00 -14.14
CA PHE A 8 -9.95 -11.37 -13.66
C PHE A 8 -9.35 -12.09 -12.44
N ALA A 9 -10.16 -12.48 -11.46
CA ALA A 9 -9.73 -13.26 -10.30
C ALA A 9 -9.13 -14.60 -10.74
N MET A 10 -9.83 -15.34 -11.59
CA MET A 10 -9.36 -16.61 -12.15
C MET A 10 -8.04 -16.43 -12.92
N ARG A 11 -7.86 -15.34 -13.68
CA ARG A 11 -6.56 -15.06 -14.32
C ARG A 11 -5.43 -14.97 -13.29
N HIS A 12 -5.67 -14.26 -12.20
CA HIS A 12 -4.68 -14.04 -11.15
C HIS A 12 -4.34 -15.35 -10.45
N GLU A 13 -5.36 -16.12 -10.07
CA GLU A 13 -5.20 -17.44 -9.43
C GLU A 13 -4.45 -18.44 -10.31
N LEU A 14 -4.73 -18.44 -11.62
CA LEU A 14 -4.11 -19.37 -12.57
C LEU A 14 -2.79 -18.84 -13.19
N GLY A 15 -2.34 -17.64 -12.80
CA GLY A 15 -1.12 -17.03 -13.32
C GLY A 15 -1.13 -16.80 -14.85
N LEU A 16 -2.30 -16.53 -15.44
CA LEU A 16 -2.42 -16.43 -16.90
C LEU A 16 -1.77 -15.15 -17.44
N THR A 17 -1.02 -15.28 -18.54
CA THR A 17 -0.55 -14.14 -19.33
C THR A 17 -1.71 -13.39 -20.00
N GLU A 18 -1.48 -12.13 -20.41
CA GLU A 18 -2.48 -11.34 -21.15
C GLU A 18 -2.95 -12.07 -22.41
N ARG A 19 -2.03 -12.76 -23.10
CA ARG A 19 -2.33 -13.50 -24.32
C ARG A 19 -3.21 -14.71 -24.04
N GLN A 20 -2.99 -15.43 -22.94
CA GLN A 20 -3.83 -16.56 -22.54
C GLN A 20 -5.22 -16.07 -22.10
N TYR A 21 -5.26 -15.05 -21.25
CA TYR A 21 -6.50 -14.47 -20.71
C TYR A 21 -7.45 -13.96 -21.81
N THR A 22 -6.93 -13.24 -22.81
CA THR A 22 -7.74 -12.71 -23.92
C THR A 22 -8.21 -13.80 -24.89
N LYS A 23 -7.45 -14.90 -25.03
CA LYS A 23 -7.84 -16.04 -25.88
C LYS A 23 -8.83 -16.98 -25.20
N MET A 24 -8.96 -16.94 -23.88
CA MET A 24 -9.75 -17.90 -23.13
C MET A 24 -11.25 -17.89 -23.50
N SER A 25 -11.79 -16.73 -23.85
CA SER A 25 -13.19 -16.60 -24.31
C SER A 25 -13.48 -17.42 -25.58
N ARG A 26 -12.45 -17.74 -26.39
CA ARG A 26 -12.58 -18.60 -27.57
C ARG A 26 -12.95 -20.04 -27.22
N PHE A 27 -12.55 -20.51 -26.04
CA PHE A 27 -12.78 -21.87 -25.57
C PHE A 27 -14.00 -21.99 -24.67
N GLN A 28 -14.50 -20.87 -24.13
CA GLN A 28 -15.65 -20.85 -23.21
C GLN A 28 -16.97 -20.50 -23.90
N HIS A 29 -16.95 -20.19 -25.20
CA HIS A 29 -18.12 -19.68 -25.94
C HIS A 29 -18.79 -18.47 -25.26
N THR A 30 -17.99 -17.67 -24.55
CA THR A 30 -18.43 -16.45 -23.85
C THR A 30 -17.95 -15.21 -24.59
N ALA A 31 -18.49 -14.05 -24.20
CA ALA A 31 -18.02 -12.76 -24.69
C ALA A 31 -16.51 -12.59 -24.44
N PRO A 32 -15.78 -11.86 -25.32
CA PRO A 32 -14.36 -11.62 -25.13
C PRO A 32 -14.04 -11.00 -23.77
N ASN A 33 -13.02 -11.54 -23.10
CA ASN A 33 -12.53 -10.97 -21.86
C ASN A 33 -12.00 -9.55 -22.12
N PRO A 34 -12.37 -8.56 -21.30
CA PRO A 34 -11.85 -7.20 -21.46
C PRO A 34 -10.33 -7.18 -21.19
N PRO A 35 -9.58 -6.26 -21.82
CA PRO A 35 -8.15 -6.11 -21.52
C PRO A 35 -7.93 -5.81 -20.04
N THR A 36 -6.82 -6.31 -19.47
CA THR A 36 -6.52 -6.13 -18.03
C THR A 36 -6.57 -4.69 -17.58
N LYS A 37 -6.05 -3.77 -18.39
CA LYS A 37 -6.06 -2.34 -18.08
C LYS A 37 -7.47 -1.82 -17.81
N ARG A 38 -8.46 -2.28 -18.58
CA ARG A 38 -9.88 -1.91 -18.40
C ARG A 38 -10.43 -2.49 -17.11
N THR A 39 -10.12 -3.75 -16.82
CA THR A 39 -10.57 -4.42 -15.59
C THR A 39 -9.93 -3.80 -14.35
N CYS A 40 -8.63 -3.51 -14.36
CA CYS A 40 -7.94 -2.81 -13.28
C CYS A 40 -8.52 -1.41 -13.03
N ARG A 41 -8.85 -0.66 -14.09
CA ARG A 41 -9.52 0.64 -13.94
C ARG A 41 -10.90 0.48 -13.31
N ARG A 42 -11.67 -0.53 -13.72
CA ARG A 42 -12.99 -0.81 -13.13
C ARG A 42 -12.88 -1.22 -11.67
N LEU A 43 -11.92 -2.08 -11.34
CA LEU A 43 -11.60 -2.50 -9.97
C LEU A 43 -11.25 -1.29 -9.09
N ALA A 44 -10.35 -0.42 -9.54
CA ALA A 44 -10.00 0.79 -8.79
C ALA A 44 -11.20 1.70 -8.53
N CYS A 45 -12.13 1.82 -9.49
CA CYS A 45 -13.38 2.56 -9.28
C CYS A 45 -14.32 1.88 -8.27
N LEU A 46 -14.37 0.54 -8.25
CA LEU A 46 -15.27 -0.22 -7.37
C LEU A 46 -14.73 -0.33 -5.94
N SER A 47 -13.40 -0.43 -5.78
CA SER A 47 -12.76 -0.52 -4.47
C SER A 47 -12.46 0.84 -3.85
N ASP A 48 -12.58 1.92 -4.62
CA ASP A 48 -12.09 3.26 -4.30
C ASP A 48 -10.58 3.32 -3.97
N VAL A 49 -9.84 2.29 -4.37
CA VAL A 49 -8.40 2.19 -4.19
C VAL A 49 -7.72 2.71 -5.45
N ASN A 50 -7.52 4.02 -5.51
CA ASN A 50 -6.93 4.71 -6.65
C ASN A 50 -5.48 5.11 -6.38
N ALA A 51 -4.61 4.86 -7.36
CA ALA A 51 -3.22 5.30 -7.27
C ALA A 51 -3.13 6.83 -7.36
N VAL A 52 -2.35 7.43 -6.46
CA VAL A 52 -2.03 8.85 -6.43
C VAL A 52 -0.64 9.05 -7.05
N LYS A 53 -0.50 10.05 -7.93
CA LYS A 53 0.80 10.42 -8.48
C LYS A 53 1.44 11.50 -7.63
N TYR A 54 2.71 11.31 -7.33
CA TYR A 54 3.55 12.31 -6.71
C TYR A 54 4.71 12.68 -7.62
N ASP A 55 5.02 13.96 -7.69
CA ASP A 55 6.20 14.44 -8.40
C ASP A 55 7.45 14.14 -7.57
N CYS A 56 8.52 13.73 -8.25
CA CYS A 56 9.79 13.44 -7.61
C CYS A 56 10.93 14.14 -8.34
N CYS A 57 12.04 14.35 -7.65
CA CYS A 57 13.28 14.76 -8.29
C CYS A 57 13.70 13.69 -9.32
N ILE A 58 14.25 14.13 -10.46
CA ILE A 58 14.77 13.25 -11.51
C ILE A 58 15.87 12.31 -10.97
N ASN A 59 16.66 12.79 -10.02
CA ASN A 59 17.71 12.02 -9.33
C ASN A 59 17.18 11.26 -8.11
N SER A 60 15.86 11.22 -7.90
CA SER A 60 15.22 10.49 -6.80
C SER A 60 15.56 10.98 -5.39
N CYS A 61 16.13 12.17 -5.25
CA CYS A 61 16.57 12.71 -3.96
C CYS A 61 15.39 13.01 -3.02
N CYS A 62 14.27 13.48 -3.57
CA CYS A 62 13.09 13.82 -2.79
C CYS A 62 11.79 13.60 -3.58
N CYS A 63 10.70 13.47 -2.83
CA CYS A 63 9.33 13.55 -3.31
C CYS A 63 8.79 14.96 -3.00
N PHE A 64 8.16 15.62 -3.97
CA PHE A 64 7.63 16.98 -3.81
C PHE A 64 6.25 16.95 -3.11
N THR A 65 6.25 16.54 -1.85
CA THR A 65 5.05 16.44 -1.00
C THR A 65 5.28 17.16 0.34
N GLY A 66 4.22 17.37 1.11
CA GLY A 66 4.31 18.01 2.42
C GLY A 66 5.02 19.37 2.35
N SER A 67 6.13 19.52 3.09
CA SER A 67 6.95 20.73 3.10
C SER A 67 7.54 21.10 1.74
N TYR A 68 7.68 20.15 0.81
CA TYR A 68 8.24 20.38 -0.52
C TYR A 68 7.16 20.53 -1.61
N ALA A 69 5.87 20.56 -1.25
CA ALA A 69 4.79 20.62 -2.23
C ALA A 69 4.84 21.88 -3.12
N GLY A 70 5.27 23.01 -2.56
CA GLY A 70 5.42 24.29 -3.30
C GLY A 70 6.77 24.47 -3.99
N SER A 71 7.74 23.57 -3.79
CA SER A 71 9.09 23.72 -4.32
C SER A 71 9.13 23.48 -5.83
N GLN A 72 9.86 24.35 -6.53
CA GLN A 72 10.10 24.29 -7.98
C GLN A 72 11.43 23.61 -8.33
N THR A 73 12.36 23.55 -7.38
CA THR A 73 13.67 22.92 -7.50
C THR A 73 13.88 21.92 -6.36
N CYS A 74 14.70 20.91 -6.61
CA CYS A 74 15.05 19.94 -5.58
C CYS A 74 15.96 20.59 -4.52
N PRO A 75 15.63 20.52 -3.22
CA PRO A 75 16.45 21.13 -2.17
C PRO A 75 17.79 20.42 -1.91
N ILE A 76 18.05 19.30 -2.60
CA ILE A 76 19.25 18.46 -2.40
C ILE A 76 20.22 18.58 -3.58
N CYS A 77 19.72 18.64 -4.81
CA CYS A 77 20.55 18.64 -6.02
C CYS A 77 20.20 19.76 -7.01
N ASP A 78 19.35 20.71 -6.60
CA ASP A 78 18.92 21.91 -7.34
C ASP A 78 18.26 21.69 -8.71
N GLU A 79 18.08 20.43 -9.13
CA GLU A 79 17.40 20.08 -10.36
C GLU A 79 15.96 20.61 -10.38
N PRO A 80 15.49 21.20 -11.49
CA PRO A 80 14.12 21.67 -11.60
C PRO A 80 13.14 20.49 -11.53
N ARG A 81 12.03 20.71 -10.84
CA ARG A 81 10.90 19.77 -10.75
C ARG A 81 10.23 19.55 -12.10
N PHE A 82 10.01 20.64 -12.84
CA PHE A 82 9.29 20.64 -14.10
C PHE A 82 10.24 20.74 -15.30
N GLY A 83 9.85 20.09 -16.40
CA GLY A 83 10.53 20.22 -17.68
C GLY A 83 10.03 21.43 -18.47
N PRO A 84 10.55 21.67 -19.69
CA PRO A 84 10.16 22.80 -20.53
C PRO A 84 8.66 22.89 -20.85
N GLN A 85 7.97 21.75 -20.84
CA GLN A 85 6.53 21.64 -21.12
C GLN A 85 5.64 21.81 -19.87
N GLY A 86 6.22 22.15 -18.71
CA GLY A 86 5.47 22.31 -17.45
C GLY A 86 5.06 21.01 -16.76
N HIS A 87 5.43 19.84 -17.31
CA HIS A 87 5.22 18.55 -16.66
C HIS A 87 6.36 18.18 -15.72
N ALA A 88 6.04 17.48 -14.63
CA ALA A 88 7.05 16.97 -13.72
C ALA A 88 8.01 16.04 -14.46
N ARG A 89 9.32 16.23 -14.24
CA ARG A 89 10.36 15.44 -14.93
C ARG A 89 10.36 13.99 -14.48
N GLN A 90 9.89 13.71 -13.27
CA GLN A 90 9.73 12.36 -12.74
C GLN A 90 8.52 12.31 -11.80
N SER A 91 7.80 11.19 -11.82
CA SER A 91 6.66 10.95 -10.94
C SER A 91 6.64 9.52 -10.42
N PHE A 92 6.22 9.33 -9.19
CA PHE A 92 5.98 8.05 -8.55
C PHE A 92 4.47 7.83 -8.35
N SER A 93 3.98 6.63 -8.70
CA SER A 93 2.60 6.23 -8.42
C SER A 93 2.55 5.50 -7.09
N TYR A 94 1.87 6.08 -6.12
CA TYR A 94 1.65 5.53 -4.79
C TYR A 94 0.23 4.99 -4.67
N LEU A 95 0.07 3.84 -4.02
CA LEU A 95 -1.24 3.32 -3.67
C LEU A 95 -1.54 3.68 -2.21
N PRO A 96 -2.56 4.51 -1.93
CA PRO A 96 -2.87 4.96 -0.58
C PRO A 96 -3.04 3.83 0.41
N PHE A 97 -2.13 3.76 1.38
CA PHE A 97 -2.14 2.72 2.39
C PHE A 97 -3.39 2.80 3.28
N THR A 98 -3.88 4.01 3.57
CA THR A 98 -5.13 4.22 4.32
C THR A 98 -6.33 3.55 3.64
N ALA A 99 -6.44 3.66 2.31
CA ALA A 99 -7.53 3.03 1.57
C ALA A 99 -7.47 1.49 1.67
N TRP A 100 -6.25 0.94 1.67
CA TRP A 100 -6.04 -0.50 1.89
C TRP A 100 -6.45 -0.94 3.28
N LEU A 101 -6.05 -0.19 4.32
CA LEU A 101 -6.45 -0.51 5.69
C LEU A 101 -7.98 -0.50 5.85
N LEU A 102 -8.65 0.52 5.32
CA LEU A 102 -10.11 0.59 5.38
C LEU A 102 -10.76 -0.60 4.68
N ALA A 103 -10.24 -1.01 3.52
CA ALA A 103 -10.74 -2.18 2.80
C ALA A 103 -10.54 -3.48 3.60
N LEU A 104 -9.40 -3.65 4.29
CA LEU A 104 -9.16 -4.81 5.16
C LEU A 104 -10.15 -4.86 6.33
N PHE A 105 -10.42 -3.72 6.98
CA PHE A 105 -11.39 -3.66 8.08
C PHE A 105 -12.85 -3.81 7.63
N ALA A 106 -13.17 -3.44 6.38
CA ALA A 106 -14.50 -3.63 5.82
C ALA A 106 -14.84 -5.12 5.55
N HIS A 107 -13.82 -5.95 5.32
CA HIS A 107 -14.00 -7.37 5.07
C HIS A 107 -14.02 -8.18 6.38
N ARG A 108 -15.13 -8.88 6.67
CA ARG A 108 -15.33 -9.59 7.96
C ARG A 108 -14.15 -10.48 8.36
N GLN A 109 -13.73 -11.42 7.51
CA GLN A 109 -12.63 -12.34 7.85
C GLN A 109 -11.32 -11.59 8.12
N GLN A 110 -10.88 -10.76 7.16
CA GLN A 110 -9.69 -9.92 7.32
C GLN A 110 -9.76 -9.04 8.59
N SER A 111 -10.91 -8.47 8.92
CA SER A 111 -11.09 -7.67 10.14
C SER A 111 -10.91 -8.47 11.43
N GLN A 112 -11.23 -9.77 11.41
CA GLN A 112 -10.96 -10.69 12.51
C GLN A 112 -9.46 -11.04 12.56
N ASP A 113 -8.87 -11.38 11.42
CA ASP A 113 -7.44 -11.69 11.33
C ASP A 113 -6.56 -10.51 11.79
N MET A 114 -6.98 -9.27 11.50
CA MET A 114 -6.30 -8.04 11.94
C MET A 114 -6.30 -7.84 13.47
N ARG A 115 -7.12 -8.57 14.23
CA ARG A 115 -7.11 -8.58 15.71
C ARG A 115 -6.08 -9.51 16.31
N TYR A 116 -5.37 -10.30 15.49
CA TYR A 116 -4.35 -11.27 15.90
C TYR A 116 -3.46 -10.77 17.04
N ARG A 117 -2.98 -9.52 16.94
CA ARG A 117 -2.10 -8.87 17.92
C ARG A 117 -2.75 -8.73 19.31
N ALA A 118 -4.04 -8.37 19.36
CA ALA A 118 -4.78 -8.18 20.60
C ALA A 118 -5.20 -9.52 21.24
N GLU A 119 -5.32 -10.56 20.42
CA GLU A 119 -5.71 -11.90 20.82
C GLU A 119 -4.51 -12.77 21.22
N GLN A 120 -3.27 -12.32 20.97
CA GLN A 120 -2.08 -13.06 21.40
C GLN A 120 -1.99 -13.13 22.93
N PRO A 121 -1.86 -14.33 23.51
CA PRO A 121 -1.63 -14.47 24.94
C PRO A 121 -0.28 -13.88 25.32
N ASP A 122 -0.17 -13.34 26.53
CA ASP A 122 1.14 -12.97 27.07
C ASP A 122 1.91 -14.25 27.41
N ARG A 123 2.90 -14.59 26.59
CA ARG A 123 3.57 -15.89 26.68
C ARG A 123 4.63 -15.96 27.78
N GLY A 124 5.04 -14.83 28.38
CA GLY A 124 5.88 -14.76 29.59
C GLY A 124 7.24 -15.50 29.59
N GLY A 125 7.54 -16.29 28.56
CA GLY A 125 8.68 -17.19 28.48
C GLY A 125 9.83 -16.65 27.64
N SER A 126 10.90 -17.43 27.57
CA SER A 126 12.13 -17.11 26.84
C SER A 126 12.05 -17.36 25.32
N GLU A 127 10.97 -17.98 24.84
CA GLU A 127 10.79 -18.31 23.43
C GLU A 127 10.15 -17.14 22.68
N PHE A 128 10.86 -16.66 21.66
CA PHE A 128 10.38 -15.59 20.77
C PHE A 128 9.60 -16.21 19.62
N ASN A 129 8.28 -16.01 19.57
CA ASN A 129 7.44 -16.51 18.48
C ASN A 129 7.16 -15.41 17.45
N ASP A 130 6.91 -14.18 17.92
CA ASP A 130 6.50 -13.08 17.07
C ASP A 130 6.91 -11.72 17.65
N TYR A 131 6.75 -10.64 16.88
CA TYR A 131 7.08 -9.27 17.29
C TYR A 131 6.37 -8.84 18.58
N THR A 132 5.21 -9.43 18.90
CA THR A 132 4.46 -9.16 20.13
C THR A 132 5.18 -9.64 21.40
N ASP A 133 6.12 -10.58 21.27
CA ASP A 133 6.99 -11.04 22.35
C ASP A 133 8.17 -10.09 22.61
N GLY A 134 8.47 -9.20 21.66
CA GLY A 134 9.60 -8.29 21.75
C GLY A 134 9.47 -7.31 22.92
N SER A 135 10.57 -7.14 23.66
CA SER A 135 10.65 -6.19 24.78
C SER A 135 10.28 -4.76 24.38
N HIS A 136 10.62 -4.36 23.14
CA HIS A 136 10.24 -3.06 22.59
C HIS A 136 8.73 -2.89 22.48
N TYR A 137 8.04 -3.86 21.88
CA TYR A 137 6.58 -3.83 21.72
C TYR A 137 5.88 -3.87 23.09
N ARG A 138 6.32 -4.74 24.00
CA ARG A 138 5.78 -4.82 25.37
C ARG A 138 5.95 -3.50 26.13
N ARG A 139 7.09 -2.82 25.96
CA ARG A 139 7.33 -1.48 26.52
C ARG A 139 6.43 -0.41 25.90
N LEU A 140 6.21 -0.42 24.58
CA LEU A 140 5.32 0.56 23.94
C LEU A 140 3.90 0.51 24.54
N ARG A 141 3.39 -0.70 24.82
CA ARG A 141 2.06 -0.89 25.42
C ARG A 141 1.87 -0.19 26.78
N THR A 142 2.95 0.18 27.47
CA THR A 142 2.89 0.90 28.75
C THR A 142 3.12 2.42 28.60
N GLN A 143 3.33 2.90 27.37
CA GLN A 143 3.64 4.29 27.06
C GLN A 143 2.45 5.01 26.42
N HIS A 144 2.27 6.29 26.77
CA HIS A 144 1.31 7.17 26.11
C HIS A 144 1.79 7.54 24.70
N VAL A 145 0.85 7.69 23.77
CA VAL A 145 1.15 8.11 22.41
C VAL A 145 1.45 9.61 22.38
N PHE A 146 2.49 10.01 21.65
CA PHE A 146 2.83 11.41 21.40
C PHE A 146 2.72 11.72 19.91
N ILE A 147 1.95 12.74 19.54
CA ILE A 147 1.79 13.20 18.14
C ILE A 147 2.09 14.68 18.13
N GLU A 148 3.07 15.09 17.32
CA GLU A 148 3.51 16.51 17.20
C GLU A 148 3.83 17.14 18.58
N GLY A 149 4.45 16.37 19.48
CA GLY A 149 4.80 16.84 20.83
C GLY A 149 3.64 16.80 21.84
N HIS A 150 2.41 16.51 21.42
CA HIS A 150 1.25 16.43 22.30
C HIS A 150 0.99 14.98 22.75
N GLY A 151 1.08 14.75 24.06
CA GLY A 151 0.69 13.48 24.69
C GLY A 151 -0.81 13.23 24.57
N LYS A 152 -1.19 12.00 24.23
CA LYS A 152 -2.57 11.54 24.15
C LYS A 152 -2.96 10.79 25.42
N SER A 153 -4.26 10.72 25.71
CA SER A 153 -4.79 10.04 26.91
C SER A 153 -4.75 8.50 26.84
N TYR A 154 -4.36 7.95 25.70
CA TYR A 154 -4.33 6.51 25.45
C TYR A 154 -2.90 6.02 25.24
N LEU A 155 -2.70 4.74 25.59
CA LEU A 155 -1.43 4.03 25.41
C LEU A 155 -1.29 3.52 23.97
N PHE A 156 -0.07 3.23 23.54
CA PHE A 156 0.13 2.51 22.28
C PHE A 156 -0.58 1.15 22.31
N PHE A 157 -1.23 0.80 21.20
CA PHE A 157 -1.90 -0.49 21.00
C PHE A 157 -2.99 -0.79 22.04
N SER A 158 -3.68 0.25 22.52
CA SER A 158 -4.74 0.15 23.53
C SER A 158 -6.07 -0.39 22.97
N LYS A 159 -6.31 -0.28 21.66
CA LYS A 159 -7.48 -0.85 21.00
C LYS A 159 -7.13 -2.15 20.28
N ASP A 160 -8.07 -3.08 20.23
CA ASP A 160 -7.93 -4.32 19.45
C ASP A 160 -7.74 -4.06 17.95
N THR A 161 -8.29 -2.95 17.44
CA THR A 161 -8.13 -2.47 16.07
C THR A 161 -6.82 -1.74 15.78
N ASP A 162 -5.95 -1.51 16.78
CA ASP A 162 -4.67 -0.83 16.55
C ASP A 162 -3.72 -1.72 15.75
N VAL A 163 -3.19 -1.17 14.65
CA VAL A 163 -2.32 -1.87 13.71
C VAL A 163 -0.85 -1.53 13.98
N ALA A 164 -0.02 -2.55 14.18
CA ALA A 164 1.43 -2.40 14.23
C ALA A 164 1.99 -2.42 12.80
N LEU A 165 2.69 -1.35 12.40
CA LEU A 165 3.32 -1.24 11.09
C LEU A 165 4.83 -1.27 11.26
N ALA A 166 5.48 -2.23 10.60
CA ALA A 166 6.92 -2.28 10.47
C ALA A 166 7.31 -1.76 9.08
N LEU A 167 8.19 -0.77 9.02
CA LEU A 167 8.81 -0.31 7.79
C LEU A 167 10.24 -0.85 7.74
N SER A 168 10.55 -1.61 6.69
CA SER A 168 11.92 -1.97 6.34
C SER A 168 12.25 -1.35 4.99
N ALA A 169 13.32 -0.57 4.95
CA ALA A 169 13.81 0.05 3.74
C ALA A 169 15.24 -0.44 3.48
N ASP A 170 15.38 -1.50 2.68
CA ASP A 170 16.57 -1.71 1.87
C ASP A 170 16.50 -0.76 0.66
N GLY A 171 17.61 -0.37 0.05
CA GLY A 171 17.73 0.66 -0.99
C GLY A 171 16.86 0.40 -2.23
N PHE A 172 15.55 0.63 -2.11
CA PHE A 172 14.58 0.45 -3.17
C PHE A 172 14.67 1.65 -4.11
N ASN A 173 15.08 1.41 -5.35
CA ASN A 173 15.07 2.43 -6.38
C ASN A 173 13.72 2.38 -7.12
N PRO A 174 12.79 3.34 -6.90
CA PRO A 174 11.44 3.30 -7.47
C PRO A 174 11.43 3.39 -9.00
N PHE A 175 12.56 3.78 -9.60
CA PHE A 175 12.66 4.13 -11.01
C PHE A 175 13.52 3.13 -11.81
N LYS A 176 14.21 2.20 -11.15
CA LYS A 176 14.86 1.07 -11.85
C LYS A 176 13.79 0.09 -12.33
N LYS A 177 13.51 0.10 -13.63
CA LYS A 177 12.79 -0.99 -14.29
C LYS A 177 13.64 -2.26 -14.19
N LYS A 178 13.09 -3.35 -13.66
CA LYS A 178 13.65 -4.69 -13.91
C LYS A 178 13.61 -4.89 -15.43
N ARG A 179 14.78 -5.12 -16.03
CA ARG A 179 14.90 -5.59 -17.42
C ARG A 179 14.38 -7.01 -17.52
#